data_AF-A0A560W8U8-F1
#
_entry.id   AF-A0A560W8U8-F1
#
_cell.length_a   1.000
_cell.length_b   1.000
_cell.length_c   1.000
_cell.angle_alpha   90.00
_cell.angle_beta   90.00
_cell.angle_gamma   90.00
#
_symmetry.space_group_name_H-M   'P 1'
#
loop_
_entity.id
_entity.type
_entity.pdbx_description
1 polymer ?
#
loop_
_entity_poly.entity_id
_entity_poly.type
_entity_poly.pdbx_seq_one_letter_code
_entity_poly.pdbx_strand_id
1 'polypeptide(L)'
;MSLEELIAQADERGLAVSGLACLDRCAPLLGGDDEALRPLWGSLAEGSADGDWGELLEQTRGKLDAAAGPVCGTDEAAVLARGMLAAAPATRSAPALREWADRCSVDALRIHLLLDGAGDTDLAAARREDRSEGLSPLLAAELRRQIAVLELVSAHGAAGLRGALEASTEGRRVLRAAVSRRSRRDA
;
A
#
# COMPACT_ATOMS: atom_id res chain seq x y z
N MET A 1 12.02 12.70 9.56
CA MET A 1 10.65 12.66 10.08
C MET A 1 10.25 11.21 10.13
N SER A 2 9.53 10.81 11.17
CA SER A 2 9.00 9.46 11.24
C SER A 2 7.89 9.25 10.22
N LEU A 3 7.59 7.99 9.90
CA LEU A 3 6.49 7.66 8.99
C LEU A 3 5.14 8.14 9.54
N GLU A 4 4.94 8.06 10.86
CA GLU A 4 3.74 8.58 11.53
C GLU A 4 3.63 10.11 11.36
N GLU A 5 4.73 10.84 11.57
CA GLU A 5 4.77 12.29 11.38
C GLU A 5 4.49 12.71 9.94
N LEU A 6 5.01 11.95 8.96
CA LEU A 6 4.79 12.22 7.54
C LEU A 6 3.32 12.02 7.15
N ILE A 7 2.67 10.96 7.62
CA ILE A 7 1.24 10.71 7.36
C ILE A 7 0.37 11.78 8.05
N ALA A 8 0.69 12.16 9.28
CA ALA A 8 -0.04 13.18 10.00
C ALA A 8 -0.04 14.54 9.27
N GLN A 9 1.09 14.91 8.67
CA GLN A 9 1.29 16.21 7.98
C GLN A 9 0.88 16.20 6.50
N ALA A 10 0.63 15.04 5.90
CA ALA A 10 0.32 14.94 4.48
C ALA A 10 -1.01 15.63 4.12
N ASP A 11 -1.02 16.24 2.93
CA ASP A 11 -2.24 16.77 2.30
C ASP A 11 -3.08 15.63 1.67
N GLU A 12 -4.25 15.95 1.13
CA GLU A 12 -5.15 14.95 0.53
C GLU A 12 -4.48 14.14 -0.57
N ARG A 13 -3.64 14.77 -1.40
CA ARG A 13 -2.88 14.06 -2.44
C ARG A 13 -1.86 13.10 -1.82
N GLY A 14 -1.07 13.56 -0.86
CA GLY A 14 -0.07 12.75 -0.17
C GLY A 14 -0.68 11.54 0.53
N LEU A 15 -1.83 11.73 1.20
CA LEU A 15 -2.58 10.65 1.85
C LEU A 15 -3.12 9.64 0.83
N ALA A 16 -3.74 10.11 -0.25
CA ALA A 16 -4.25 9.24 -1.30
C ALA A 16 -3.15 8.42 -1.97
N VAL A 17 -2.01 9.05 -2.28
CA VAL A 17 -0.84 8.38 -2.85
C VAL A 17 -0.23 7.39 -1.87
N SER A 18 -0.12 7.73 -0.59
CA SER A 18 0.44 6.83 0.43
C SER A 18 -0.38 5.55 0.59
N GLY A 19 -1.72 5.69 0.73
CA GLY A 19 -2.64 4.57 0.80
C GLY A 19 -2.60 3.70 -0.47
N LEU A 20 -2.66 4.34 -1.65
CA LEU A 20 -2.64 3.65 -2.93
C LEU A 20 -1.31 2.92 -3.17
N ALA A 21 -0.18 3.53 -2.83
CA ALA A 21 1.14 2.93 -2.97
C ALA A 21 1.30 1.66 -2.11
N CYS A 22 0.81 1.68 -0.88
CA CYS A 22 0.79 0.51 -0.01
C CYS A 22 -0.06 -0.62 -0.62
N LEU A 23 -1.25 -0.30 -1.10
CA LEU A 23 -2.14 -1.25 -1.75
C LEU A 23 -1.55 -1.83 -3.05
N ASP A 24 -0.91 -0.98 -3.87
CA ASP A 24 -0.27 -1.33 -5.13
C ASP A 24 0.87 -2.33 -4.96
N ARG A 25 1.68 -2.16 -3.92
CA ARG A 25 2.70 -3.15 -3.54
C ARG A 25 2.09 -4.49 -3.15
N CYS A 26 0.91 -4.47 -2.53
CA CYS A 26 0.16 -5.65 -2.06
C CYS A 26 -0.73 -6.30 -3.13
N ALA A 27 -0.80 -5.74 -4.35
CA ALA A 27 -1.62 -6.28 -5.45
C ALA A 27 -1.40 -7.78 -5.77
N PRO A 28 -0.19 -8.37 -5.66
CA PRO A 28 0.00 -9.80 -5.89
C PRO A 28 -0.82 -10.71 -4.98
N LEU A 29 -1.31 -10.21 -3.84
CA LEU A 29 -2.15 -10.96 -2.89
C LEU A 29 -3.65 -10.90 -3.24
N LEU A 30 -4.04 -10.07 -4.20
CA LEU A 30 -5.43 -9.85 -4.61
C LEU A 30 -5.86 -10.72 -5.80
N GLY A 31 -4.92 -11.40 -6.46
CA GLY A 31 -5.22 -12.32 -7.56
C GLY A 31 -5.52 -11.66 -8.92
N GLY A 32 -5.43 -10.33 -9.02
CA GLY A 32 -5.56 -9.58 -10.28
C GLY A 32 -4.25 -9.29 -11.00
N ASP A 33 -4.36 -8.64 -12.16
CA ASP A 33 -3.20 -8.15 -12.92
C ASP A 33 -2.52 -6.94 -12.26
N ASP A 34 -1.24 -6.74 -12.55
CA ASP A 34 -0.38 -5.68 -12.01
C ASP A 34 -0.88 -4.27 -12.36
N GLU A 35 -1.67 -4.16 -13.43
CA GLU A 35 -2.19 -2.90 -13.92
C GLU A 35 -3.59 -2.58 -13.35
N ALA A 36 -4.15 -3.42 -12.46
CA ALA A 36 -5.50 -3.25 -11.91
C ALA A 36 -5.72 -1.91 -11.17
N LEU A 37 -4.66 -1.33 -10.60
CA LEU A 37 -4.70 -0.04 -9.89
C LEU A 37 -4.28 1.16 -10.74
N ARG A 38 -3.84 0.96 -12.00
CA ARG A 38 -3.42 2.06 -12.89
C ARG A 38 -4.44 3.17 -13.06
N PRO A 39 -5.76 2.89 -13.21
CA PRO A 39 -6.74 3.95 -13.35
C PRO A 39 -6.77 4.88 -12.13
N LEU A 40 -6.64 4.32 -10.91
CA LEU A 40 -6.57 5.11 -9.67
C LEU A 40 -5.33 6.00 -9.66
N TRP A 41 -4.17 5.49 -10.06
CA TRP A 41 -2.95 6.31 -10.20
C TRP A 41 -3.13 7.46 -11.21
N GLY A 42 -3.80 7.21 -12.33
CA GLY A 42 -4.13 8.24 -13.32
C GLY A 42 -4.97 9.37 -12.74
N SER A 43 -6.03 9.01 -12.00
CA SER A 43 -6.92 10.01 -11.36
C SER A 43 -6.20 10.94 -10.39
N LEU A 44 -5.12 10.48 -9.73
CA LEU A 44 -4.31 11.30 -8.82
C LEU A 44 -3.43 12.31 -9.56
N ALA A 45 -3.05 12.02 -10.81
CA ALA A 45 -2.24 12.90 -11.66
C ALA A 45 -3.05 14.05 -12.27
N GLU A 46 -4.31 13.80 -12.60
CA GLU A 46 -5.16 14.75 -13.34
C GLU A 46 -5.67 15.92 -12.48
N GLY A 47 -5.47 15.89 -11.16
CA GLY A 47 -5.80 17.01 -10.25
C GLY A 47 -7.29 17.33 -10.13
N SER A 48 -8.16 16.59 -10.83
CA SER A 48 -9.62 16.64 -10.70
C SER A 48 -10.00 16.33 -9.25
N ALA A 49 -10.75 17.25 -8.62
CA ALA A 49 -11.04 17.19 -7.19
C ALA A 49 -11.99 16.05 -6.81
N ASP A 50 -12.88 15.58 -7.70
CA ASP A 50 -13.87 14.56 -7.33
C ASP A 50 -14.44 13.72 -8.50
N GLY A 51 -14.00 13.91 -9.74
CA GLY A 51 -14.74 13.42 -10.91
C GLY A 51 -14.93 11.90 -10.99
N ASP A 52 -13.85 11.13 -10.84
CA ASP A 52 -13.89 9.72 -11.24
C ASP A 52 -13.33 8.75 -10.18
N TRP A 53 -12.78 9.26 -9.06
CA TRP A 53 -12.10 8.40 -8.06
C TRP A 53 -13.02 7.31 -7.51
N GLY A 54 -14.21 7.67 -7.03
CA GLY A 54 -15.15 6.71 -6.46
C GLY A 54 -15.61 5.67 -7.48
N GLU A 55 -15.87 6.10 -8.71
CA GLU A 55 -16.26 5.19 -9.79
C GLU A 55 -15.12 4.24 -10.18
N LEU A 56 -13.91 4.77 -10.38
CA LEU A 56 -12.72 3.98 -10.67
C LEU A 56 -12.42 2.99 -9.55
N LEU A 57 -12.64 3.38 -8.29
CA LEU A 57 -12.47 2.50 -7.14
C LEU A 57 -13.46 1.33 -7.17
N GLU A 58 -14.74 1.59 -7.42
CA GLU A 58 -15.75 0.54 -7.59
C GLU A 58 -15.44 -0.39 -8.78
N GLN A 59 -15.00 0.17 -9.91
CA GLN A 59 -14.58 -0.63 -11.05
C GLN A 59 -13.36 -1.51 -10.72
N THR A 60 -12.38 -0.98 -9.98
CA THR A 60 -11.21 -1.75 -9.52
C THR A 60 -11.61 -2.86 -8.55
N ARG A 61 -12.52 -2.58 -7.60
CA ARG A 61 -13.09 -3.60 -6.70
C ARG A 61 -13.72 -4.74 -7.49
N GLY A 62 -14.64 -4.43 -8.40
CA GLY A 62 -15.31 -5.43 -9.23
C GLY A 62 -14.35 -6.27 -10.08
N LYS A 63 -13.30 -5.66 -10.64
CA LYS A 63 -12.27 -6.40 -11.41
C LYS A 63 -11.48 -7.37 -10.54
N LEU A 64 -11.06 -6.94 -9.35
CA LEU A 64 -10.27 -7.76 -8.44
C LEU A 64 -11.12 -8.87 -7.81
N ASP A 65 -12.39 -8.59 -7.49
CA ASP A 65 -13.34 -9.61 -7.01
C ASP A 65 -13.63 -10.67 -8.07
N ALA A 66 -13.76 -10.28 -9.35
CA ALA A 66 -13.95 -11.22 -10.45
C ALA A 66 -12.69 -12.07 -10.73
N ALA A 67 -11.50 -11.53 -10.48
CA ALA A 67 -10.23 -12.23 -10.62
C ALA A 67 -9.91 -13.15 -9.42
N ALA A 68 -10.45 -12.84 -8.25
CA ALA A 68 -10.33 -13.66 -7.06
C ALA A 68 -11.06 -15.00 -7.29
N GLY A 69 -10.29 -16.06 -7.56
CA GLY A 69 -10.80 -17.43 -7.57
C GLY A 69 -11.38 -17.85 -6.20
N PRO A 70 -12.03 -19.03 -6.10
CA PRO A 70 -12.57 -19.52 -4.83
C PRO A 70 -11.48 -19.52 -3.77
N VAL A 71 -11.76 -18.86 -2.64
CA VAL A 71 -10.81 -18.61 -1.55
C VAL A 71 -10.39 -19.94 -0.93
N CYS A 72 -9.30 -20.52 -1.43
CA CYS A 72 -8.68 -21.68 -0.83
C CYS A 72 -7.68 -21.21 0.23
N GLY A 73 -8.16 -21.04 1.46
CA GLY A 73 -7.32 -20.74 2.62
C GLY A 73 -7.45 -19.32 3.18
N THR A 74 -7.36 -19.24 4.50
CA THR A 74 -7.35 -18.02 5.32
C THR A 74 -5.96 -17.38 5.34
N ASP A 75 -5.37 -17.08 4.17
CA ASP A 75 -4.07 -16.39 4.15
C ASP A 75 -4.24 -14.96 4.70
N GLU A 76 -3.78 -14.76 5.94
CA GLU A 76 -3.89 -13.50 6.70
C GLU A 76 -3.39 -12.31 5.87
N ALA A 77 -2.31 -12.50 5.10
CA ALA A 77 -1.76 -11.46 4.22
C ALA A 77 -2.76 -11.03 3.13
N ALA A 78 -3.46 -11.98 2.50
CA ALA A 78 -4.48 -11.69 1.51
C ALA A 78 -5.74 -11.05 2.11
N VAL A 79 -6.10 -11.42 3.35
CA VAL A 79 -7.20 -10.78 4.09
C VAL A 79 -6.89 -9.31 4.38
N LEU A 80 -5.67 -9.00 4.84
CA LEU A 80 -5.23 -7.63 5.07
C LEU A 80 -5.26 -6.80 3.78
N ALA A 81 -4.71 -7.31 2.69
CA ALA A 81 -4.70 -6.62 1.39
C ALA A 81 -6.12 -6.34 0.87
N ARG A 82 -7.04 -7.31 0.98
CA ARG A 82 -8.46 -7.10 0.63
C ARG A 82 -9.11 -6.06 1.53
N GLY A 83 -8.79 -6.09 2.83
CA GLY A 83 -9.24 -5.08 3.78
C GLY A 83 -8.78 -3.68 3.35
N MET A 84 -7.52 -3.49 2.95
CA MET A 84 -7.00 -2.21 2.46
C MET A 84 -7.82 -1.66 1.28
N LEU A 85 -8.16 -2.51 0.31
CA LEU A 85 -9.01 -2.14 -0.84
C LEU A 85 -10.45 -1.82 -0.42
N ALA A 86 -11.03 -2.63 0.46
CA ALA A 86 -12.40 -2.45 0.94
C ALA A 86 -12.57 -1.14 1.75
N ALA A 87 -11.55 -0.73 2.50
CA ALA A 87 -11.57 0.49 3.30
C ALA A 87 -11.26 1.77 2.50
N ALA A 88 -10.87 1.66 1.24
CA ALA A 88 -10.58 2.84 0.43
C ALA A 88 -11.83 3.75 0.35
N PRO A 89 -11.71 5.05 0.65
CA PRO A 89 -12.87 5.93 0.75
C PRO A 89 -13.36 6.31 -0.64
N ALA A 90 -14.67 6.32 -0.88
CA ALA A 90 -15.25 6.74 -2.15
C ALA A 90 -15.09 8.25 -2.42
N THR A 91 -14.92 9.05 -1.37
CA THR A 91 -14.67 10.50 -1.43
C THR A 91 -13.31 10.82 -0.84
N ARG A 92 -12.53 11.67 -1.52
CA ARG A 92 -11.15 11.99 -1.14
C ARG A 92 -11.07 13.15 -0.14
N SER A 93 -11.80 13.04 0.96
CA SER A 93 -11.69 14.02 2.05
C SER A 93 -10.47 13.73 2.93
N ALA A 94 -9.79 14.77 3.41
CA ALA A 94 -8.62 14.63 4.26
C ALA A 94 -8.81 13.69 5.47
N PRO A 95 -9.94 13.70 6.23
CA PRO A 95 -10.13 12.78 7.34
C PRO A 95 -10.21 11.30 6.89
N ALA A 96 -11.01 11.03 5.85
CA ALA A 96 -11.21 9.66 5.36
C ALA A 96 -9.92 9.09 4.73
N LEU A 97 -9.19 9.93 4.00
CA LEU A 97 -7.91 9.55 3.42
C LEU A 97 -6.83 9.31 4.48
N ARG A 98 -6.85 10.07 5.59
CA ARG A 98 -5.89 9.87 6.68
C ARG A 98 -6.10 8.54 7.36
N GLU A 99 -7.34 8.23 7.74
CA GLU A 99 -7.70 6.93 8.32
C GLU A 99 -7.30 5.77 7.38
N TRP A 100 -7.59 5.91 6.09
CA TRP A 100 -7.24 4.90 5.09
C TRP A 100 -5.73 4.75 4.89
N ALA A 101 -4.98 5.85 4.80
CA ALA A 101 -3.53 5.83 4.63
C ALA A 101 -2.83 5.21 5.86
N ASP A 102 -3.27 5.57 7.07
CA ASP A 102 -2.74 4.99 8.32
C ASP A 102 -2.98 3.48 8.37
N ARG A 103 -4.21 3.05 8.05
CA ARG A 103 -4.55 1.63 8.01
C ARG A 103 -3.72 0.88 6.97
N CYS A 104 -3.62 1.41 5.75
CA CYS A 104 -2.83 0.83 4.68
C CYS A 104 -1.34 0.73 5.03
N SER A 105 -0.79 1.73 5.73
CA SER A 105 0.59 1.73 6.21
C SER A 105 0.85 0.56 7.18
N VAL A 106 -0.01 0.37 8.18
CA VAL A 106 0.09 -0.72 9.16
C VAL A 106 -0.12 -2.08 8.50
N ASP A 107 -1.17 -2.22 7.70
CA ASP A 107 -1.51 -3.48 7.04
C ASP A 107 -0.38 -3.93 6.09
N ALA A 108 0.23 -3.00 5.33
CA ALA A 108 1.37 -3.30 4.49
C ALA A 108 2.59 -3.78 5.29
N LEU A 109 2.93 -3.11 6.40
CA LEU A 109 4.03 -3.55 7.27
C LEU A 109 3.75 -4.94 7.87
N ARG A 110 2.50 -5.18 8.31
CA ARG A 110 2.08 -6.49 8.84
C ARG A 110 2.16 -7.59 7.78
N ILE A 111 1.74 -7.33 6.55
CA ILE A 111 1.88 -8.25 5.41
C ILE A 111 3.36 -8.61 5.20
N HIS A 112 4.26 -7.62 5.20
CA HIS A 112 5.69 -7.88 4.99
C HIS A 112 6.31 -8.69 6.13
N LEU A 113 5.89 -8.42 7.38
CA LEU A 113 6.30 -9.21 8.55
C LEU A 113 5.85 -10.68 8.45
N LEU A 114 4.58 -10.91 8.06
CA LEU A 114 4.03 -12.26 7.85
C LEU A 114 4.79 -13.03 6.77
N LEU A 115 5.14 -12.36 5.67
CA LEU A 115 5.86 -12.99 4.55
C LEU A 115 7.33 -13.29 4.86
N ASP A 116 7.95 -12.55 5.78
CA ASP A 116 9.29 -12.85 6.27
C ASP A 116 9.33 -14.06 7.21
N GLY A 117 8.21 -14.40 7.84
CA GLY A 117 8.17 -15.36 8.94
C GLY A 117 8.91 -14.86 10.19
N ALA A 118 9.07 -13.54 10.32
CA ALA A 118 9.71 -12.92 11.47
C ALA A 118 8.71 -12.83 12.65
N GLY A 119 9.25 -12.88 13.87
CA GLY A 119 8.48 -12.84 15.11
C GLY A 119 7.78 -11.50 15.36
N ASP A 120 7.11 -11.40 16.50
CA ASP A 120 6.32 -10.23 16.89
C ASP A 120 7.21 -8.98 16.96
N THR A 121 7.08 -8.13 15.94
CA THR A 121 7.81 -6.86 15.81
C THR A 121 6.85 -5.74 16.12
N ASP A 122 7.24 -4.81 17.00
CA ASP A 122 6.43 -3.64 17.31
C ASP A 122 6.40 -2.67 16.11
N LEU A 123 5.39 -2.84 15.27
CA LEU A 123 5.16 -2.01 14.08
C LEU A 123 4.87 -0.55 14.44
N ALA A 124 4.27 -0.30 15.60
CA ALA A 124 3.98 1.07 16.04
C ALA A 124 5.27 1.79 16.43
N ALA A 125 6.18 1.13 17.15
CA ALA A 125 7.51 1.66 17.43
C ALA A 125 8.31 1.89 16.14
N ALA A 126 8.30 0.94 15.21
CA ALA A 126 8.99 1.08 13.92
C ALA A 126 8.53 2.32 13.13
N ARG A 127 7.22 2.60 13.13
CA ARG A 127 6.64 3.79 12.47
C ARG A 127 7.00 5.10 13.16
N ARG A 128 7.04 5.11 14.50
CA ARG A 128 7.34 6.31 15.31
C ARG A 128 8.82 6.69 15.30
N GLU A 129 9.69 5.69 15.24
CA GLU A 129 11.12 5.90 15.46
C GLU A 129 11.93 5.95 14.17
N ASP A 130 11.33 5.59 13.01
CA ASP A 130 12.03 5.43 11.73
C ASP A 130 13.27 4.52 11.84
N ARG A 131 13.22 3.57 12.79
CA ARG A 131 14.32 2.66 13.05
C ARG A 131 14.12 1.38 12.27
N SER A 132 14.98 1.20 11.28
CA SER A 132 15.11 -0.07 10.56
C SER A 132 16.06 -1.07 11.24
N GLU A 133 16.75 -0.65 12.30
CA GLU A 133 17.61 -1.52 13.10
C GLU A 133 16.76 -2.61 13.79
N GLY A 134 17.18 -3.87 13.64
CA GLY A 134 16.45 -5.02 14.20
C GLY A 134 15.24 -5.47 13.38
N LEU A 135 14.81 -4.71 12.37
CA LEU A 135 13.77 -5.15 11.43
C LEU A 135 14.34 -6.16 10.44
N SER A 136 13.50 -7.11 10.00
CA SER A 136 13.84 -7.98 8.88
C SER A 136 14.07 -7.17 7.60
N PRO A 137 14.90 -7.63 6.65
CA PRO A 137 15.23 -6.86 5.45
C PRO A 137 14.03 -6.43 4.59
N LEU A 138 13.01 -7.28 4.47
CA LEU A 138 11.81 -6.99 3.68
C LEU A 138 10.92 -5.96 4.39
N LEU A 139 10.71 -6.09 5.70
CA LEU A 139 10.02 -5.09 6.53
C LEU A 139 10.74 -3.73 6.53
N ALA A 140 12.04 -3.73 6.74
CA ALA A 140 12.88 -2.53 6.70
C ALA A 140 12.79 -1.82 5.34
N ALA A 141 12.78 -2.59 4.25
CA ALA A 141 12.65 -2.03 2.92
C ALA A 141 11.25 -1.43 2.70
N GLU A 142 10.19 -2.05 3.22
CA GLU A 142 8.83 -1.52 3.12
C GLU A 142 8.68 -0.19 3.87
N LEU A 143 9.19 -0.10 5.10
CA LEU A 143 9.20 1.14 5.87
C LEU A 143 9.86 2.28 5.08
N ARG A 144 11.05 2.03 4.51
CA ARG A 144 11.76 3.02 3.68
C ARG A 144 10.97 3.45 2.44
N ARG A 145 10.23 2.54 1.80
CA ARG A 145 9.40 2.88 0.63
C ARG A 145 8.22 3.75 1.00
N GLN A 146 7.55 3.49 2.12
CA GLN A 146 6.45 4.34 2.59
C GLN A 146 6.91 5.77 2.86
N ILE A 147 8.05 5.92 3.53
CA ILE A 147 8.70 7.21 3.78
C ILE A 147 9.06 7.89 2.46
N ALA A 148 9.78 7.20 1.56
CA ALA A 148 10.20 7.76 0.29
C ALA A 148 9.01 8.23 -0.58
N VAL A 149 7.90 7.49 -0.59
CA VAL A 149 6.69 7.89 -1.32
C VAL A 149 6.13 9.20 -0.79
N LEU A 150 6.00 9.35 0.53
CA LEU A 150 5.51 10.57 1.17
C LEU A 150 6.45 11.76 0.97
N GLU A 151 7.76 11.54 1.09
CA GLU A 151 8.78 12.57 0.83
C GLU A 151 8.76 13.04 -0.62
N LEU A 152 8.62 12.12 -1.59
CA LEU A 152 8.55 12.45 -3.01
C LEU A 152 7.37 13.35 -3.34
N VAL A 153 6.17 13.03 -2.84
CA VAL A 153 4.97 13.83 -3.10
C VAL A 153 4.92 15.11 -2.28
N SER A 154 5.47 15.11 -1.06
CA SER A 154 5.60 16.34 -0.26
C SER A 154 6.53 17.34 -0.93
N ALA A 155 7.67 16.88 -1.47
CA ALA A 155 8.65 17.76 -2.11
C ALA A 155 8.24 18.24 -3.51
N HIS A 156 7.49 17.43 -4.26
CA HIS A 156 7.25 17.68 -5.70
C HIS A 156 5.77 17.75 -6.10
N GLY A 157 4.84 17.59 -5.16
CA GLY A 157 3.40 17.54 -5.44
C GLY A 157 3.06 16.49 -6.50
N ALA A 158 2.29 16.87 -7.52
CA ALA A 158 1.93 15.99 -8.63
C ALA A 158 3.14 15.47 -9.44
N ALA A 159 4.23 16.23 -9.51
CA ALA A 159 5.45 15.78 -10.21
C ALA A 159 6.14 14.60 -9.51
N GLY A 160 5.88 14.40 -8.21
CA GLY A 160 6.38 13.26 -7.43
C GLY A 160 5.67 11.94 -7.71
N LEU A 161 4.51 11.95 -8.37
CA LEU A 161 3.68 10.76 -8.60
C LEU A 161 4.39 9.68 -9.42
N ARG A 162 5.21 10.08 -10.41
CA ARG A 162 5.98 9.13 -11.20
C ARG A 162 6.95 8.33 -10.33
N GLY A 163 7.70 9.02 -9.46
CA GLY A 163 8.62 8.36 -8.53
C GLY A 163 7.90 7.48 -7.51
N ALA A 164 6.74 7.91 -7.02
CA ALA A 164 5.91 7.09 -6.12
C ALA A 164 5.40 5.80 -6.80
N LEU A 165 4.97 5.87 -8.06
CA LEU A 165 4.55 4.72 -8.85
C LEU A 165 5.72 3.78 -9.15
N GLU A 166 6.91 4.31 -9.46
CA GLU A 166 8.12 3.52 -9.67
C GLU A 166 8.51 2.75 -8.41
N ALA A 167 8.50 3.42 -7.24
CA ALA A 167 8.76 2.79 -5.95
C ALA A 167 7.73 1.69 -5.61
N SER A 168 6.46 1.90 -5.96
CA SER A 168 5.39 0.93 -5.75
C SER A 168 5.52 -0.28 -6.69
N THR A 169 5.90 -0.05 -7.95
CA THR A 169 6.16 -1.10 -8.93
C THR A 169 7.34 -1.98 -8.50
N GLU A 170 8.42 -1.38 -8.00
CA GLU A 170 9.56 -2.14 -7.46
C GLU A 170 9.16 -2.92 -6.20
N GLY A 171 8.42 -2.29 -5.29
CA GLY A 171 7.91 -2.97 -4.09
C GLY A 171 7.01 -4.16 -4.41
N ARG A 172 6.14 -4.05 -5.43
CA ARG A 172 5.30 -5.14 -5.92
C ARG A 172 6.13 -6.32 -6.43
N ARG A 173 7.21 -6.07 -7.19
CA ARG A 173 8.14 -7.13 -7.64
C ARG A 173 8.78 -7.86 -6.46
N VAL A 174 9.21 -7.10 -5.45
CA VAL A 174 9.80 -7.66 -4.22
C VAL A 174 8.78 -8.50 -3.45
N LEU A 175 7.54 -8.02 -3.29
CA LEU A 175 6.49 -8.74 -2.59
C LEU A 175 6.15 -10.06 -3.29
N ARG A 176 5.99 -10.05 -4.62
CA ARG A 176 5.79 -11.27 -5.42
C ARG A 176 6.89 -12.29 -5.17
N ALA A 177 8.14 -11.84 -5.15
CA ALA A 177 9.26 -12.72 -4.87
C ALA A 177 9.21 -13.29 -3.44
N ALA A 178 8.76 -12.50 -2.46
CA ALA A 178 8.57 -12.95 -1.08
C ALA A 178 7.45 -13.99 -0.96
N VAL A 179 6.27 -13.73 -1.55
CA VAL A 179 5.14 -14.69 -1.61
C VAL A 179 5.60 -16.00 -2.24
N SER A 180 6.28 -15.94 -3.39
CA SER A 180 6.79 -17.12 -4.08
C SER A 180 7.81 -17.91 -3.24
N ARG A 181 8.69 -17.21 -2.49
CA ARG A 181 9.63 -17.85 -1.55
C ARG A 181 8.91 -18.53 -0.40
N ARG A 182 7.90 -17.89 0.19
CA ARG A 182 7.10 -18.44 1.28
C ARG A 182 6.34 -19.68 0.83
N SER A 183 5.63 -19.63 -0.31
CA SER A 183 4.92 -20.80 -0.83
C SER A 183 5.82 -22.01 -1.07
N ARG A 184 7.09 -21.81 -1.45
CA ARG A 184 8.08 -22.89 -1.57
C ARG A 184 8.62 -23.41 -0.24
N ARG A 185 8.53 -22.63 0.85
CA ARG A 185 8.90 -23.06 2.20
C ARG A 185 7.75 -23.84 2.87
N ASP A 186 6.52 -23.48 2.54
CA ASP A 186 5.30 -24.05 3.13
C ASP A 186 4.80 -25.30 2.38
N ALA A 187 5.38 -25.62 1.21
CA ALA A 187 5.08 -26.80 0.39
C ALA A 187 6.08 -27.95 0.65
#